data_AF-A0A1H0T0S9-F1
#
_entry.id   AF-A0A1H0T0S9-F1
#
_cell.length_a   1.000
_cell.length_b   1.000
_cell.length_c   1.000
_cell.angle_alpha   90.00
_cell.angle_beta   90.00
_cell.angle_gamma   90.00
#
_symmetry.space_group_name_H-M   'P 1'
#
loop_
_entity.id
_entity.type
_entity.pdbx_description
1 polymer ?
#
loop_
_entity_poly.entity_id
_entity_poly.type
_entity_poly.pdbx_seq_one_letter_code
_entity_poly.pdbx_strand_id
1 'polypeptide(L)' 'MSTRKTFDAGRDSKSGQFITIEEANRRPDNTTVERVPKPGYGDTKK' A
#
# COMPACT_ATOMS: atom_id res chain seq x y z
N MET A 1 -1.21 12.48 -16.29
CA MET A 1 -1.32 11.41 -15.28
C MET A 1 -0.11 11.47 -14.37
N SER A 2 -0.28 11.49 -13.05
CA SER A 2 0.85 11.61 -12.10
C SER A 2 1.81 10.42 -12.26
N THR A 3 3.07 10.71 -12.57
CA THR A 3 4.17 9.77 -12.86
C THR A 3 4.73 9.09 -11.59
N ARG A 4 3.88 8.78 -10.60
CA ARG A 4 4.32 8.10 -9.38
C ARG A 4 4.67 6.64 -9.70
N LYS A 5 5.88 6.24 -9.30
CA LYS A 5 6.43 4.87 -9.39
C LYS A 5 5.87 3.93 -8.30
N THR A 6 5.10 4.49 -7.37
CA THR A 6 4.41 3.79 -6.28
C THR A 6 2.91 4.04 -6.38
N PHE A 7 2.13 3.19 -5.73
CA PHE A 7 0.72 3.39 -5.44
C PHE A 7 0.47 3.19 -3.95
N ASP A 8 -0.56 3.85 -3.43
CA ASP A 8 -0.95 3.69 -2.03
C ASP A 8 -1.85 2.46 -1.92
N ALA A 9 -1.64 1.65 -0.90
CA ALA A 9 -2.46 0.48 -0.61
C ALA A 9 -2.76 0.42 0.88
N GLY A 10 -4.00 0.09 1.24
CA GLY A 10 -4.33 -0.24 2.61
C GLY A 10 -3.75 -1.61 2.96
N ARG A 11 -3.30 -1.79 4.19
CA ARG A 11 -2.81 -3.05 4.72
C ARG A 11 -3.38 -3.27 6.10
N ASP A 12 -3.99 -4.42 6.31
CA ASP A 12 -4.46 -4.82 7.62
C ASP A 12 -3.28 -5.20 8.51
N SER A 13 -3.13 -4.53 9.65
CA SER A 13 -1.99 -4.71 10.56
C SER A 13 -2.03 -6.03 11.31
N LYS A 14 -3.20 -6.68 11.43
CA LYS A 14 -3.34 -7.99 12.08
C LYS A 14 -2.96 -9.15 11.18
N SER A 15 -3.49 -9.16 9.95
CA SER A 15 -3.36 -10.26 9.00
C SER A 15 -2.27 -10.03 7.96
N GLY A 16 -1.83 -8.78 7.78
CA GLY A 16 -0.88 -8.39 6.74
C GLY A 16 -1.48 -8.33 5.33
N GLN A 17 -2.79 -8.57 5.18
CA GLN A 17 -3.46 -8.57 3.88
C GLN A 17 -3.61 -7.15 3.32
N PHE A 18 -3.55 -7.04 1.99
CA PHE A 18 -3.89 -5.80 1.32
C PHE A 18 -5.40 -5.59 1.30
N ILE A 19 -5.82 -4.39 1.69
CA ILE A 19 -7.20 -3.91 1.72
C ILE A 19 -7.30 -2.61 0.92
N THR A 20 -8.53 -2.16 0.67
CA THR A 20 -8.74 -0.85 0.03
C THR A 20 -8.30 0.28 0.96
N ILE A 21 -7.88 1.41 0.37
CA ILE A 21 -7.52 2.61 1.13
C ILE A 21 -8.71 3.11 1.95
N GLU A 22 -9.93 3.00 1.41
CA GLU A 22 -11.16 3.38 2.10
C GLU A 22 -11.38 2.56 3.37
N GLU A 23 -11.20 1.24 3.32
CA GLU A 23 -11.33 0.38 4.50
C GLU A 23 -10.22 0.66 5.51
N ALA A 24 -9.01 0.96 5.05
CA ALA A 24 -7.92 1.37 5.93
C ALA A 24 -8.25 2.70 6.66
N ASN A 25 -8.72 3.70 5.93
CA ASN A 25 -9.15 4.98 6.51
C ASN A 25 -10.34 4.84 7.47
N ARG A 26 -11.22 3.86 7.24
CA ARG A 26 -12.35 3.55 8.13
C ARG A 26 -11.90 2.88 9.45
N ARG A 27 -10.77 2.18 9.47
CA ARG A 27 -10.25 1.43 10.63
C ARG A 27 -8.77 1.74 10.90
N PRO A 28 -8.40 3.01 11.16
CA PRO A 28 -7.00 3.42 11.26
C PRO A 28 -6.24 2.76 12.42
N ASP A 29 -6.94 2.27 13.44
CA ASP A 29 -6.31 1.63 14.61
C ASP A 29 -5.68 0.27 14.31
N ASN A 30 -6.19 -0.44 13.28
CA ASN A 30 -5.76 -1.80 12.94
C ASN A 30 -5.28 -1.92 11.50
N THR A 31 -5.14 -0.82 10.78
CA THR A 31 -4.77 -0.82 9.38
C THR A 31 -3.78 0.31 9.10
N THR A 32 -2.94 0.11 8.10
CA THR A 32 -1.93 1.06 7.68
C THR A 32 -2.10 1.37 6.20
N VAL A 33 -1.78 2.59 5.80
CA VAL A 33 -1.66 2.95 4.38
C VAL A 33 -0.18 2.92 4.02
N GLU A 34 0.20 1.97 3.18
CA GLU A 34 1.58 1.76 2.74
C GLU A 34 1.76 2.19 1.28
N ARG A 35 2.97 2.69 0.96
CA ARG A 35 3.36 3.03 -0.41
C ARG A 35 4.02 1.83 -1.05
N VAL A 36 3.30 1.15 -1.93
CA VAL A 36 3.77 -0.05 -2.64
C VAL A 36 4.36 0.34 -4.00
N PRO A 37 5.58 -0.10 -4.34
CA PRO A 37 6.15 0.15 -5.65
C PRO A 37 5.37 -0.59 -6.75
N LYS A 38 5.24 0.05 -7.91
CA LYS A 38 4.72 -0.62 -9.10
C LYS A 38 5.65 -1.76 -9.53
N PRO A 39 5.14 -2.79 -10.22
CA PRO A 39 5.98 -3.84 -10.79
C PRO A 39 7.17 -3.26 -11.57
N GLY A 40 8.39 -3.72 -11.27
CA GLY A 40 9.63 -3.21 -11.89
C GLY A 40 10.26 -1.98 -11.23
N TYR A 41 9.59 -1.34 -10.26
CA TYR A 41 10.07 -0.15 -9.55
C TYR A 41 10.43 -0.40 -8.07
N GLY A 42 10.37 -1.65 -7.62
CA GLY A 42 10.86 -2.06 -6.30
C GLY A 42 12.39 -2.12 -6.24
N ASP A 43 12.94 -2.85 -5.27
CA ASP A 43 14.38 -3.10 -5.20
C ASP A 43 14.80 -4.11 -6.28
N THR A 44 14.86 -3.64 -7.53
CA THR A 44 15.24 -4.43 -8.71
C THR A 44 16.70 -4.20 -9.09
N LYS A 45 17.54 -3.74 -8.15
CA LYS A 45 18.99 -3.65 -8.35
C LYS A 45 19.54 -5.06 -8.58
N LYS A 46 19.81 -5.38 -9.85
CA LYS A 46 20.69 -6.49 -10.22
C LYS A 46 22.13 -6.16 -9.87
#